data_AF-A0AAV0Z1I7-F1
#
_entry.id   AF-A0AAV0Z1I7-F1
#
_cell.length_a   1.000
_cell.length_b   1.000
_cell.length_c   1.000
_cell.angle_alpha   90.00
_cell.angle_beta   90.00
_cell.angle_gamma   90.00
#
_symmetry.space_group_name_H-M   'P 1'
#
loop_
_entity.id
_entity.type
_entity.pdbx_description
1 polymer ?
#
loop_
_entity_poly.entity_id
_entity_poly.type
_entity_poly.pdbx_seq_one_letter_code
_entity_poly.pdbx_strand_id
1 'polypeptide(L)'
;MYRKSESDLEYYQRRYFLELKDDYQKLEISDSTFRCPFCFNKDYYSLTELLRHASRIAGDVHGDTVKEIAKHSALVRYLDSKISENKSLDMNVNAGEDELFVWPWMVVLANNVTKLDPNCRKYIGKSHKKIKEELYAKGFQPLKVTALWNIRGQTPFVIVAFGKEWDGFNNALQLERSFEAEQCGKRDYVGFRERGDKLFGWIARADDYNSRDIVGKHLRENGDLKTVSGKEAEDNRKALKLVSGLANTLKQKNKELEQTTSKYDEANVFLNKVMNQKEEMLEHFNKEISKMRNVERSYMENVSKDHERAMLELEARRKELLSREENLQKRQAHNHNERNKLYLEKKNNEMAIAEQQKADNKMMRLAEEHQKEKDKLHKKIHDLERGLDAKQALELEIERLRGAFHVMNHIGETDLEEQKKLEAIKISLREKEEQLEGVEDLQQTLVIQERKTNDELQDARKKLISWIGCPKNTSRVIISVRRMGDLDIKPFEEASKRKFPAKGNGKAAQRKLADERKMKAIQWCSQCEDYLRDPSWHPFKIVTDKEGNSKEILDENDEKLKSLRDELGDEVHDAVATALKELNEYNPSGRYPVPELWNFREGRKASLKEGVAHLMRQWKLSKQKNA
;
A
#
# COMPACT_ATOMS: atom_id res chain seq x y z
N MET A 1 -52.41 -14.25 -6.93
CA MET A 1 -53.70 -13.73 -7.43
C MET A 1 -53.56 -13.46 -8.92
N TYR A 2 -54.05 -14.36 -9.77
CA TYR A 2 -54.11 -14.12 -11.22
C TYR A 2 -55.23 -13.11 -11.51
N ARG A 3 -54.89 -11.97 -12.10
CA ARG A 3 -55.85 -11.01 -12.67
C ARG A 3 -56.59 -11.72 -13.80
N LYS A 4 -57.90 -11.98 -13.64
CA LYS A 4 -58.80 -12.38 -14.73
C LYS A 4 -58.75 -11.27 -15.80
N SER A 5 -58.33 -11.55 -17.03
CA SER A 5 -58.38 -10.55 -18.12
C SER A 5 -59.84 -10.35 -18.56
N GLU A 6 -60.28 -9.10 -18.67
CA GLU A 6 -61.62 -8.75 -19.19
C GLU A 6 -61.85 -9.30 -20.61
N SER A 7 -60.78 -9.53 -21.38
CA SER A 7 -60.83 -10.08 -22.74
C SER A 7 -61.47 -11.47 -22.81
N ASP A 8 -61.22 -12.32 -21.81
CA ASP A 8 -61.65 -13.71 -21.85
C ASP A 8 -63.14 -13.82 -21.53
N LEU A 9 -63.64 -13.00 -20.61
CA LEU A 9 -65.06 -12.96 -20.23
C LEU A 9 -65.93 -12.52 -21.41
N GLU A 10 -65.53 -11.46 -22.13
CA GLU A 10 -66.29 -10.94 -23.27
C GLU A 10 -66.31 -11.93 -24.44
N TYR A 11 -65.17 -12.59 -24.72
CA TYR A 11 -65.08 -13.65 -25.73
C TYR A 11 -66.04 -14.82 -25.44
N TYR A 12 -66.01 -15.35 -24.21
CA TYR A 12 -66.90 -16.46 -23.83
C TYR A 12 -68.37 -16.03 -23.79
N GLN A 13 -68.68 -14.82 -23.32
CA GLN A 13 -70.05 -14.31 -23.25
C GLN A 13 -70.67 -14.19 -24.66
N ARG A 14 -69.93 -13.66 -25.64
CA ARG A 14 -70.40 -13.58 -27.03
C ARG A 14 -70.64 -14.95 -27.64
N ARG A 15 -69.72 -15.90 -27.43
CA ARG A 15 -69.85 -17.27 -27.92
C ARG A 15 -71.10 -17.96 -27.37
N TYR A 16 -71.29 -17.94 -26.06
CA TYR A 16 -72.46 -18.59 -25.43
C TYR A 16 -73.78 -17.89 -25.80
N PHE A 17 -73.78 -16.57 -26.03
CA PHE A 17 -74.98 -15.86 -26.49
C PHE A 17 -75.42 -16.29 -27.91
N LEU A 18 -74.46 -16.55 -28.80
CA LEU A 18 -74.74 -17.08 -30.13
C LEU A 18 -75.25 -18.53 -30.06
N GLU A 19 -74.63 -19.37 -29.23
CA GLU A 19 -75.09 -20.75 -28.98
C GLU A 19 -76.54 -20.78 -28.45
N LEU A 20 -76.93 -19.85 -27.57
CA LEU A 20 -78.31 -19.72 -27.06
C LEU A 20 -79.33 -19.28 -28.11
N LYS A 21 -78.90 -18.56 -29.16
CA LYS A 21 -79.78 -18.18 -30.28
C LYS A 21 -80.08 -19.36 -31.21
N ASP A 22 -79.13 -20.26 -31.39
CA ASP A 22 -79.26 -21.41 -32.28
C ASP A 22 -80.01 -22.60 -31.64
N ASP A 23 -79.94 -22.74 -30.30
CA ASP A 23 -80.42 -23.93 -29.55
C ASP A 23 -81.67 -23.65 -28.67
N TYR A 24 -82.54 -22.70 -29.07
CA TYR A 24 -83.69 -22.18 -28.28
C TYR A 24 -84.59 -23.27 -27.68
N GLN A 25 -84.83 -24.37 -28.41
CA GLN A 25 -85.73 -25.44 -27.99
C GLN A 25 -85.26 -26.19 -26.72
N LYS A 26 -84.04 -25.96 -26.23
CA LYS A 26 -83.53 -26.60 -24.99
C LYS A 26 -83.82 -25.84 -23.70
N LEU A 27 -84.30 -24.59 -23.78
CA LEU A 27 -84.56 -23.71 -22.62
C LEU A 27 -85.97 -23.85 -22.04
N GLU A 28 -86.93 -24.19 -22.89
CA GLU A 28 -88.36 -24.33 -22.58
C GLU A 28 -88.72 -25.82 -22.57
N ILE A 29 -89.12 -26.34 -21.41
CA ILE A 29 -89.49 -27.76 -21.24
C ILE A 29 -91.01 -27.95 -21.47
N SER A 30 -91.80 -26.93 -21.15
CA SER A 30 -93.24 -26.79 -21.44
C SER A 30 -93.63 -25.31 -21.38
N ASP A 31 -94.84 -24.95 -21.84
CA ASP A 31 -95.38 -23.57 -21.91
C ASP A 31 -95.27 -22.74 -20.61
N SER A 32 -94.96 -23.37 -19.47
CA SER A 32 -94.82 -22.71 -18.16
C SER A 32 -93.60 -23.18 -17.34
N THR A 33 -92.68 -23.94 -17.93
CA THR A 33 -91.49 -24.47 -17.21
C THR A 33 -90.20 -24.25 -18.01
N PHE A 34 -89.26 -23.51 -17.42
CA PHE A 34 -87.96 -23.17 -17.99
C PHE A 34 -86.82 -23.78 -17.18
N ARG A 35 -85.73 -24.16 -17.84
CA ARG A 35 -84.54 -24.70 -17.17
C ARG A 35 -83.29 -23.96 -17.62
N CYS A 36 -82.39 -23.69 -16.68
CA CYS A 36 -81.09 -23.13 -17.02
C CYS A 36 -80.26 -24.19 -17.77
N PRO A 37 -79.78 -23.91 -18.99
CA PRO A 37 -78.98 -24.87 -19.77
C PRO A 37 -77.58 -25.10 -19.19
N PHE A 38 -77.17 -24.30 -18.19
CA PHE A 38 -75.82 -24.32 -17.62
C PHE A 38 -75.76 -24.85 -16.18
N CYS A 39 -76.91 -25.12 -15.54
CA CYS A 39 -76.97 -25.66 -14.17
C CYS A 39 -77.77 -26.97 -14.13
N PHE A 40 -77.36 -27.89 -13.27
CA PHE A 40 -78.07 -29.16 -13.10
C PHE A 40 -79.35 -29.00 -12.24
N ASN A 41 -80.46 -29.52 -12.77
CA ASN A 41 -81.74 -29.83 -12.10
C ASN A 41 -82.33 -28.73 -11.19
N LYS A 42 -82.71 -27.61 -11.78
CA LYS A 42 -83.68 -26.69 -11.17
C LYS A 42 -84.60 -26.11 -12.24
N ASP A 43 -85.90 -26.28 -12.03
CA ASP A 43 -86.96 -25.80 -12.92
C ASP A 43 -87.51 -24.47 -12.41
N TYR A 44 -87.85 -23.57 -13.34
CA TYR A 44 -88.34 -22.22 -13.09
C TYR A 44 -89.70 -22.04 -13.77
N TYR A 45 -90.66 -21.41 -13.08
CA TYR A 45 -92.05 -21.31 -13.57
C TYR A 45 -92.34 -19.99 -14.31
N SER A 46 -91.32 -19.13 -14.47
CA SER A 46 -91.40 -17.94 -15.32
C SER A 46 -90.03 -17.54 -15.88
N LEU A 47 -90.03 -16.85 -17.03
CA LEU A 47 -88.81 -16.25 -17.60
C LEU A 47 -88.15 -15.27 -16.61
N THR A 48 -88.94 -14.58 -15.80
CA THR A 48 -88.44 -13.65 -14.76
C THR A 48 -87.72 -14.38 -13.63
N GLU A 49 -88.16 -15.56 -13.23
CA GLU A 49 -87.48 -16.39 -12.23
C GLU A 49 -86.16 -16.97 -12.74
N LEU A 50 -86.15 -17.43 -14.01
CA LEU A 50 -84.93 -17.91 -14.66
C LEU A 50 -83.91 -16.77 -14.84
N LEU A 51 -84.37 -15.57 -15.22
CA LEU A 51 -83.54 -14.36 -15.32
C LEU A 51 -82.87 -14.05 -13.97
N ARG A 52 -83.64 -14.08 -12.87
CA ARG A 52 -83.12 -13.84 -11.52
C ARG A 52 -82.08 -14.88 -11.11
N HIS A 53 -82.24 -16.14 -11.51
CA HIS A 53 -81.23 -17.17 -11.28
C HIS A 53 -79.93 -16.87 -12.05
N ALA A 54 -80.04 -16.57 -13.35
CA ALA A 54 -78.89 -16.26 -14.19
C ALA A 54 -78.13 -15.01 -13.69
N SER A 55 -78.84 -13.95 -13.29
CA SER A 55 -78.23 -12.73 -12.75
C SER A 55 -77.47 -12.97 -11.44
N ARG A 56 -77.96 -13.86 -10.56
CA ARG A 56 -77.26 -14.19 -9.30
C ARG A 56 -75.92 -14.87 -9.54
N ILE A 57 -75.84 -15.78 -10.51
CA ILE A 57 -74.60 -16.49 -10.84
C ILE A 57 -73.64 -15.58 -11.63
N ALA A 58 -74.17 -14.77 -12.55
CA ALA A 58 -73.36 -13.80 -13.28
C ALA A 58 -72.74 -12.71 -12.37
N GLY A 59 -73.37 -12.42 -11.22
CA GLY A 59 -72.91 -11.44 -10.24
C GLY A 59 -72.06 -12.00 -9.09
N ASP A 60 -71.79 -13.31 -9.04
CA ASP A 60 -71.01 -13.90 -7.95
C ASP A 60 -69.50 -13.66 -8.15
N VAL A 61 -68.91 -12.86 -7.26
CA VAL A 61 -67.49 -12.48 -7.28
C VAL A 61 -66.58 -13.58 -6.74
N HIS A 62 -67.14 -14.53 -5.97
CA HIS A 62 -66.40 -15.63 -5.32
C HIS A 62 -66.69 -17.00 -5.94
N GLY A 63 -67.61 -17.07 -6.90
CA GLY A 63 -67.97 -18.28 -7.65
C GLY A 63 -67.01 -18.64 -8.80
N ASP A 64 -67.19 -19.88 -9.28
CA ASP A 64 -66.38 -20.65 -10.22
C ASP A 64 -65.94 -19.92 -11.51
N THR A 65 -65.03 -20.58 -12.25
CA THR A 65 -64.22 -20.10 -13.40
C THR A 65 -64.88 -19.03 -14.31
N VAL A 66 -64.07 -18.17 -14.95
CA VAL A 66 -64.52 -17.11 -15.90
C VAL A 66 -65.56 -17.60 -16.92
N LYS A 67 -65.50 -18.89 -17.31
CA LYS A 67 -66.45 -19.53 -18.23
C LYS A 67 -67.86 -19.64 -17.66
N GLU A 68 -68.04 -19.88 -16.37
CA GLU A 68 -69.37 -20.03 -15.75
C GLU A 68 -70.10 -18.70 -15.61
N ILE A 69 -69.36 -17.66 -15.24
CA ILE A 69 -69.85 -16.27 -15.22
C ILE A 69 -70.27 -15.85 -16.63
N ALA A 70 -69.45 -16.16 -17.65
CA ALA A 70 -69.75 -15.85 -19.05
C ALA A 70 -71.03 -16.54 -19.56
N LYS A 71 -71.23 -17.83 -19.23
CA LYS A 71 -72.44 -18.60 -19.60
C LYS A 71 -73.72 -17.94 -19.07
N HIS A 72 -73.77 -17.62 -17.77
CA HIS A 72 -74.96 -17.04 -17.15
C HIS A 72 -75.17 -15.58 -17.55
N SER A 73 -74.09 -14.83 -17.78
CA SER A 73 -74.16 -13.47 -18.32
C SER A 73 -74.73 -13.43 -19.75
N ALA A 74 -74.40 -14.42 -20.59
CA ALA A 74 -75.00 -14.58 -21.92
C ALA A 74 -76.50 -14.88 -21.84
N LEU A 75 -76.93 -15.72 -20.89
CA LEU A 75 -78.34 -16.07 -20.67
C LEU A 75 -79.19 -14.86 -20.26
N VAL A 76 -78.68 -14.00 -19.38
CA VAL A 76 -79.35 -12.74 -18.98
C VAL A 76 -79.64 -11.87 -20.20
N ARG A 77 -78.62 -11.62 -21.03
CA ARG A 77 -78.76 -10.81 -22.25
C ARG A 77 -79.79 -11.37 -23.23
N TYR A 78 -79.88 -12.70 -23.31
CA TYR A 78 -80.84 -13.37 -24.18
C TYR A 78 -82.29 -13.13 -23.69
N LEU A 79 -82.56 -13.35 -22.40
CA LEU A 79 -83.90 -13.24 -21.81
C LEU A 79 -84.45 -11.80 -21.84
N ASP A 80 -83.62 -10.78 -21.59
CA ASP A 80 -84.03 -9.37 -21.64
C ASP A 80 -84.51 -8.94 -23.03
N SER A 81 -83.86 -9.43 -24.08
CA SER A 81 -84.27 -9.14 -25.46
C SER A 81 -85.68 -9.67 -25.78
N LYS A 82 -86.06 -10.80 -25.18
CA LYS A 82 -87.36 -11.46 -25.41
C LYS A 82 -88.51 -10.82 -24.65
N ILE A 83 -88.29 -10.44 -23.39
CA ILE A 83 -89.30 -9.74 -22.58
C ILE A 83 -89.70 -8.40 -23.24
N SER A 84 -88.78 -7.78 -23.98
CA SER A 84 -89.00 -6.52 -24.68
C SER A 84 -89.82 -6.65 -25.97
N GLU A 85 -89.80 -7.80 -26.64
CA GLU A 85 -90.55 -8.04 -27.90
C GLU A 85 -92.07 -8.22 -27.67
N ASN A 86 -92.49 -8.71 -26.50
CA ASN A 86 -93.90 -9.06 -26.22
C ASN A 86 -94.83 -7.88 -25.82
N LYS A 87 -94.37 -6.63 -25.91
CA LYS A 87 -95.10 -5.45 -25.35
C LYS A 87 -95.78 -4.52 -26.38
N SER A 88 -95.81 -4.84 -27.69
CA SER A 88 -96.08 -3.84 -28.74
C SER A 88 -97.29 -4.07 -29.66
N LEU A 89 -98.27 -4.92 -29.31
CA LEU A 89 -99.46 -5.13 -30.14
C LEU A 89 -100.74 -5.04 -29.30
N ASP A 90 -101.33 -3.84 -29.19
CA ASP A 90 -102.79 -3.74 -29.12
C ASP A 90 -103.34 -2.34 -29.46
N MET A 91 -104.53 -2.35 -30.08
CA MET A 91 -105.48 -1.25 -30.34
C MET A 91 -105.40 -0.47 -31.68
N ASN A 92 -106.24 -0.91 -32.62
CA ASN A 92 -106.71 -0.12 -33.77
C ASN A 92 -108.26 -0.15 -33.75
N VAL A 93 -108.93 1.01 -33.66
CA VAL A 93 -110.39 1.12 -33.65
C VAL A 93 -110.87 1.98 -34.82
N ASN A 94 -111.74 1.36 -35.62
CA ASN A 94 -112.60 1.79 -36.73
C ASN A 94 -112.80 3.29 -37.00
N ALA A 95 -112.59 3.64 -38.28
CA ALA A 95 -112.99 4.88 -38.93
C ALA A 95 -114.52 4.98 -39.08
N GLY A 96 -115.17 5.70 -38.17
CA GLY A 96 -116.33 6.51 -38.50
C GLY A 96 -115.85 7.82 -39.13
N GLU A 97 -116.68 8.45 -39.97
CA GLU A 97 -116.37 9.73 -40.62
C GLU A 97 -115.66 10.69 -39.65
N ASP A 98 -114.38 10.96 -39.94
CA ASP A 98 -113.50 11.65 -39.00
C ASP A 98 -114.03 13.07 -38.75
N GLU A 99 -114.44 13.31 -37.52
CA GLU A 99 -115.15 14.52 -37.17
C GLU A 99 -114.21 15.72 -37.32
N LEU A 100 -114.67 16.75 -38.03
CA LEU A 100 -113.89 17.96 -38.29
C LEU A 100 -114.09 18.96 -37.16
N PHE A 101 -112.98 19.32 -36.53
CA PHE A 101 -112.92 20.31 -35.46
C PHE A 101 -112.23 21.57 -35.98
N VAL A 102 -112.57 22.73 -35.43
CA VAL A 102 -111.82 23.95 -35.75
C VAL A 102 -110.48 23.94 -35.01
N TRP A 103 -109.38 24.15 -35.74
CA TRP A 103 -108.00 24.24 -35.27
C TRP A 103 -107.44 25.64 -35.53
N PRO A 104 -106.88 26.36 -34.54
CA PRO A 104 -106.68 25.99 -33.15
C PRO A 104 -107.98 25.61 -32.42
N TRP A 105 -107.89 24.67 -31.48
CA TRP A 105 -109.07 24.06 -30.83
C TRP A 105 -109.91 25.13 -30.11
N MET A 106 -111.18 25.27 -30.49
CA MET A 106 -112.09 26.30 -29.98
C MET A 106 -113.39 25.70 -29.45
N VAL A 107 -113.94 26.29 -28.39
CA VAL A 107 -115.22 25.94 -27.77
C VAL A 107 -116.15 27.15 -27.89
N VAL A 108 -117.39 26.89 -28.31
CA VAL A 108 -118.47 27.89 -28.36
C VAL A 108 -119.22 27.83 -27.03
N LEU A 109 -119.30 28.96 -26.34
CA LEU A 109 -120.17 29.15 -25.19
C LEU A 109 -121.34 30.05 -25.59
N ALA A 110 -122.57 29.64 -25.27
CA ALA A 110 -123.80 30.34 -25.59
C ALA A 110 -124.57 30.77 -24.34
N ASN A 111 -125.57 31.63 -24.52
CA ASN A 111 -126.41 32.22 -23.48
C ASN A 111 -125.69 33.17 -22.49
N ASN A 112 -124.66 33.89 -22.95
CA ASN A 112 -123.85 34.79 -22.09
C ASN A 112 -124.53 36.13 -21.73
N VAL A 113 -125.63 36.49 -22.39
CA VAL A 113 -126.25 37.83 -22.31
C VAL A 113 -127.65 37.73 -21.71
N THR A 114 -127.87 38.37 -20.56
CA THR A 114 -129.14 38.30 -19.83
C THR A 114 -129.71 39.67 -19.41
N LYS A 115 -129.05 40.80 -19.72
CA LYS A 115 -129.54 42.14 -19.33
C LYS A 115 -129.34 43.21 -20.41
N LEU A 116 -130.36 44.04 -20.59
CA LEU A 116 -130.30 45.27 -21.40
C LEU A 116 -129.81 46.41 -20.50
N ASP A 117 -128.72 47.08 -20.88
CA ASP A 117 -128.24 48.24 -20.14
C ASP A 117 -129.29 49.37 -20.22
N PRO A 118 -129.87 49.81 -19.10
CA PRO A 118 -130.89 50.85 -19.09
C PRO A 118 -130.40 52.19 -19.67
N ASN A 119 -129.10 52.49 -19.57
CA ASN A 119 -128.51 53.75 -20.01
C ASN A 119 -128.12 53.72 -21.49
N CYS A 120 -127.56 52.61 -21.96
CA CYS A 120 -127.02 52.52 -23.33
C CYS A 120 -127.91 51.75 -24.31
N ARG A 121 -129.01 51.13 -23.85
CA ARG A 121 -129.90 50.24 -24.63
C ARG A 121 -129.15 49.14 -25.41
N LYS A 122 -127.96 48.75 -24.94
CA LYS A 122 -127.15 47.67 -25.49
C LYS A 122 -127.23 46.44 -24.60
N TYR A 123 -127.14 45.28 -25.22
CA TYR A 123 -127.07 44.01 -24.52
C TYR A 123 -125.69 43.83 -23.86
N ILE A 124 -125.69 43.49 -22.56
CA ILE A 124 -124.47 43.24 -21.77
C ILE A 124 -124.55 41.85 -21.11
N GLY A 125 -123.48 41.08 -21.28
CA GLY A 125 -123.25 39.77 -20.67
C GLY A 125 -121.99 39.75 -19.80
N LYS A 126 -121.55 38.55 -19.39
CA LYS A 126 -120.29 38.42 -18.65
C LYS A 126 -119.11 38.85 -19.54
N SER A 127 -118.15 39.56 -18.96
CA SER A 127 -116.92 39.96 -19.66
C SER A 127 -116.04 38.74 -19.95
N HIS A 128 -115.20 38.84 -20.99
CA HIS A 128 -114.27 37.76 -21.34
C HIS A 128 -113.31 37.41 -20.18
N LYS A 129 -112.92 38.38 -19.34
CA LYS A 129 -112.09 38.14 -18.15
C LYS A 129 -112.80 37.27 -17.11
N LYS A 130 -114.06 37.62 -16.81
CA LYS A 130 -114.88 36.87 -15.86
C LYS A 130 -115.10 35.42 -16.30
N ILE A 131 -115.38 35.21 -17.58
CA ILE A 131 -115.54 33.85 -18.15
C ILE A 131 -114.21 33.10 -18.08
N LYS A 132 -113.09 33.77 -18.40
CA LYS A 132 -111.77 33.16 -18.33
C LYS A 132 -111.41 32.70 -16.90
N GLU A 133 -111.69 33.55 -15.89
CA GLU A 133 -111.50 33.22 -14.46
C GLU A 133 -112.40 32.07 -14.01
N GLU A 134 -113.68 32.06 -14.40
CA GLU A 134 -114.62 30.96 -14.09
C GLU A 134 -114.15 29.63 -14.69
N LEU A 135 -113.63 29.65 -15.93
CA LEU A 135 -113.08 28.45 -16.58
C LEU A 135 -111.80 27.96 -15.89
N TYR A 136 -110.91 28.86 -15.48
CA TYR A 136 -109.72 28.49 -14.69
C TYR A 136 -110.08 27.89 -13.34
N ALA A 137 -111.08 28.46 -12.63
CA ALA A 137 -111.55 27.92 -11.36
C ALA A 137 -112.13 26.51 -11.49
N LYS A 138 -112.71 26.17 -12.66
CA LYS A 138 -113.19 24.83 -13.00
C LYS A 138 -112.08 23.88 -13.50
N GLY A 139 -110.81 24.31 -13.51
CA GLY A 139 -109.66 23.50 -13.92
C GLY A 139 -109.34 23.52 -15.41
N PHE A 140 -110.05 24.31 -16.22
CA PHE A 140 -109.78 24.44 -17.65
C PHE A 140 -108.73 25.51 -17.93
N GLN A 141 -107.92 25.31 -18.97
CA GLN A 141 -106.84 26.26 -19.33
C GLN A 141 -107.09 26.97 -20.67
N PRO A 142 -108.05 27.92 -20.74
CA PRO A 142 -108.32 28.65 -21.97
C PRO A 142 -107.17 29.61 -22.31
N LEU A 143 -106.65 29.55 -23.54
CA LEU A 143 -105.64 30.51 -24.00
C LEU A 143 -106.28 31.89 -24.25
N LYS A 144 -107.43 31.93 -24.93
CA LYS A 144 -108.12 33.17 -25.30
C LYS A 144 -109.63 33.02 -25.17
N VAL A 145 -110.29 34.02 -24.61
CA VAL A 145 -111.76 34.10 -24.52
C VAL A 145 -112.20 35.36 -25.26
N THR A 146 -113.11 35.21 -26.21
CA THR A 146 -113.58 36.28 -27.09
C THR A 146 -115.10 36.36 -27.03
N ALA A 147 -115.66 37.38 -26.39
CA ALA A 147 -117.09 37.67 -26.48
C ALA A 147 -117.41 38.26 -27.86
N LEU A 148 -118.41 37.74 -28.55
CA LEU A 148 -118.78 38.21 -29.89
C LEU A 148 -119.74 39.40 -29.80
N TRP A 149 -119.55 40.42 -30.64
CA TRP A 149 -120.28 41.70 -30.60
C TRP A 149 -121.00 42.00 -31.91
N ASN A 150 -122.16 42.64 -31.84
CA ASN A 150 -122.87 43.20 -32.99
C ASN A 150 -123.30 44.65 -32.72
N ILE A 151 -123.98 45.28 -33.69
CA ILE A 151 -124.45 46.68 -33.58
C ILE A 151 -125.37 46.93 -32.39
N ARG A 152 -126.02 45.90 -31.83
CA ARG A 152 -126.93 45.96 -30.67
C ARG A 152 -126.24 45.67 -29.33
N GLY A 153 -124.93 45.42 -29.31
CA GLY A 153 -124.14 45.12 -28.10
C GLY A 153 -123.47 43.75 -28.13
N GLN A 154 -123.27 43.15 -26.95
CA GLN A 154 -122.75 41.78 -26.86
C GLN A 154 -123.79 40.78 -27.39
N THR A 155 -123.31 39.80 -28.14
CA THR A 155 -124.13 38.65 -28.53
C THR A 155 -124.12 37.59 -27.44
N PRO A 156 -125.09 36.66 -27.42
CA PRO A 156 -125.10 35.56 -26.46
C PRO A 156 -123.92 34.60 -26.56
N PHE A 157 -123.05 34.74 -27.58
CA PHE A 157 -121.98 33.80 -27.88
C PHE A 157 -120.60 34.32 -27.49
N VAL A 158 -119.79 33.42 -26.95
CA VAL A 158 -118.40 33.63 -26.54
C VAL A 158 -117.57 32.46 -27.06
N ILE A 159 -116.43 32.74 -27.68
CA ILE A 159 -115.53 31.73 -28.21
C ILE A 159 -114.32 31.59 -27.28
N VAL A 160 -114.00 30.35 -26.91
CA VAL A 160 -112.88 30.00 -26.04
C VAL A 160 -111.87 29.19 -26.84
N ALA A 161 -110.68 29.71 -27.07
CA ALA A 161 -109.60 29.02 -27.78
C ALA A 161 -108.61 28.37 -26.79
N PHE A 162 -108.23 27.12 -27.05
CA PHE A 162 -107.32 26.30 -26.24
C PHE A 162 -105.96 26.01 -26.89
N GLY A 163 -105.75 26.42 -28.15
CA GLY A 163 -104.43 26.36 -28.81
C GLY A 163 -104.30 25.26 -29.85
N LYS A 164 -103.05 25.03 -30.29
CA LYS A 164 -102.73 24.15 -31.44
C LYS A 164 -102.29 22.74 -31.03
N GLU A 165 -101.82 22.60 -29.79
CA GLU A 165 -101.24 21.36 -29.26
C GLU A 165 -102.32 20.38 -28.78
N TRP A 166 -101.93 19.12 -28.58
CA TRP A 166 -102.81 18.05 -28.12
C TRP A 166 -103.40 18.31 -26.73
N ASP A 167 -102.66 18.95 -25.83
CA ASP A 167 -103.18 19.35 -24.52
C ASP A 167 -104.33 20.36 -24.63
N GLY A 168 -104.28 21.25 -25.63
CA GLY A 168 -105.36 22.18 -25.93
C GLY A 168 -106.62 21.47 -26.43
N PHE A 169 -106.46 20.42 -27.24
CA PHE A 169 -107.59 19.59 -27.70
C PHE A 169 -108.26 18.88 -26.53
N ASN A 170 -107.45 18.26 -25.65
CA ASN A 170 -107.93 17.56 -24.47
C ASN A 170 -108.71 18.48 -23.52
N ASN A 171 -108.19 19.69 -23.28
CA ASN A 171 -108.88 20.69 -22.46
C ASN A 171 -110.22 21.13 -23.09
N ALA A 172 -110.26 21.36 -24.40
CA ALA A 172 -111.48 21.76 -25.11
C ALA A 172 -112.56 20.67 -25.04
N LEU A 173 -112.17 19.40 -25.24
CA LEU A 173 -113.08 18.26 -25.18
C LEU A 173 -113.61 18.00 -23.76
N GLN A 174 -112.76 18.16 -22.74
CA GLN A 174 -113.21 18.07 -21.34
C GLN A 174 -114.21 19.17 -21.01
N LEU A 175 -114.03 20.39 -21.55
CA LEU A 175 -114.97 21.47 -21.35
C LEU A 175 -116.34 21.15 -21.97
N GLU A 176 -116.38 20.68 -23.21
CA GLU A 176 -117.62 20.21 -23.86
C GLU A 176 -118.32 19.14 -23.00
N ARG A 177 -117.59 18.09 -22.59
CA ARG A 177 -118.15 17.02 -21.76
C ARG A 177 -118.71 17.52 -20.43
N SER A 178 -118.09 18.53 -19.83
CA SER A 178 -118.60 19.12 -18.58
C SER A 178 -119.94 19.83 -18.78
N PHE A 179 -120.14 20.50 -19.92
CA PHE A 179 -121.43 21.10 -20.26
C PHE A 179 -122.47 20.05 -20.64
N GLU A 180 -122.10 19.01 -21.37
CA GLU A 180 -123.00 17.88 -21.68
C GLU A 180 -123.47 17.16 -20.41
N ALA A 181 -122.58 16.94 -19.44
CA ALA A 181 -122.93 16.32 -18.15
C ALA A 181 -123.94 17.16 -17.34
N GLU A 182 -123.89 18.49 -17.46
CA GLU A 182 -124.85 19.42 -16.84
C GLU A 182 -126.14 19.61 -17.68
N GLN A 183 -126.34 18.84 -18.76
CA GLN A 183 -127.44 18.99 -19.74
C GLN A 183 -127.49 20.39 -20.38
N CYS A 184 -126.30 20.96 -20.59
CA CYS A 184 -126.09 22.28 -21.15
C CYS A 184 -125.25 22.20 -22.44
N GLY A 185 -125.37 21.10 -23.19
CA GLY A 185 -124.68 20.91 -24.47
C GLY A 185 -125.36 21.62 -25.64
N LYS A 186 -124.78 21.49 -26.84
CA LYS A 186 -125.32 22.09 -28.08
C LYS A 186 -126.76 21.67 -28.38
N ARG A 187 -127.04 20.37 -28.23
CA ARG A 187 -128.37 19.79 -28.50
C ARG A 187 -129.43 20.38 -27.55
N ASP A 188 -129.05 20.57 -26.29
CA ASP A 188 -129.92 21.17 -25.27
C ASP A 188 -130.19 22.65 -25.57
N TYR A 189 -129.17 23.38 -26.03
CA TYR A 189 -129.30 24.79 -26.41
C TYR A 189 -130.30 25.02 -27.56
N VAL A 190 -130.31 24.12 -28.56
CA VAL A 190 -131.23 24.20 -29.70
C VAL A 190 -132.65 23.74 -29.33
N GLY A 191 -132.80 22.81 -28.38
CA GLY A 191 -134.08 22.17 -28.04
C GLY A 191 -135.06 22.96 -27.13
N PHE A 192 -134.59 23.85 -26.25
CA PHE A 192 -135.44 24.54 -25.27
C PHE A 192 -135.91 25.96 -25.69
N ARG A 193 -137.18 26.30 -25.41
CA ARG A 193 -137.78 27.65 -25.59
C ARG A 193 -137.54 28.59 -24.41
N GLU A 194 -137.37 28.08 -23.18
CA GLU A 194 -136.99 28.85 -21.99
C GLU A 194 -135.62 28.39 -21.49
N ARG A 195 -134.59 29.24 -21.62
CA ARG A 195 -133.18 28.85 -21.46
C ARG A 195 -132.53 29.26 -20.12
N GLY A 196 -133.27 29.98 -19.27
CA GLY A 196 -132.78 30.49 -17.99
C GLY A 196 -131.46 31.25 -18.09
N ASP A 197 -130.73 31.33 -16.98
CA ASP A 197 -129.44 32.03 -16.85
C ASP A 197 -128.20 31.12 -17.04
N LYS A 198 -128.39 29.85 -17.41
CA LYS A 198 -127.30 28.87 -17.55
C LYS A 198 -126.52 29.06 -18.85
N LEU A 199 -125.20 28.91 -18.80
CA LEU A 199 -124.36 28.88 -20.00
C LEU A 199 -124.41 27.50 -20.66
N PHE A 200 -124.35 27.49 -21.98
CA PHE A 200 -124.27 26.27 -22.78
C PHE A 200 -122.92 26.22 -23.48
N GLY A 201 -122.34 25.04 -23.67
CA GLY A 201 -121.00 24.92 -24.25
C GLY A 201 -120.79 23.67 -25.09
N TRP A 202 -120.09 23.81 -26.21
CA TRP A 202 -119.70 22.70 -27.08
C TRP A 202 -118.43 23.04 -27.88
N ILE A 203 -117.68 22.03 -28.29
CA ILE A 203 -116.50 22.26 -29.11
C ILE A 203 -116.91 22.67 -30.53
N ALA A 204 -116.20 23.62 -31.13
CA ALA A 204 -116.50 24.13 -32.45
C ALA A 204 -116.20 23.07 -33.51
N ARG A 205 -117.23 22.67 -34.25
CA ARG A 205 -117.17 21.64 -35.30
C ARG A 205 -117.46 22.22 -36.67
N ALA A 206 -117.44 21.38 -37.70
CA ALA A 206 -117.70 21.80 -39.08
C ALA A 206 -119.04 22.53 -39.26
N ASP A 207 -120.08 22.17 -38.52
CA ASP A 207 -121.37 22.84 -38.61
C ASP A 207 -121.34 24.25 -38.00
N ASP A 208 -120.66 24.44 -36.87
CA ASP A 208 -120.39 25.78 -36.29
C ASP A 208 -119.52 26.61 -37.22
N TYR A 209 -118.47 26.02 -37.78
CA TYR A 209 -117.55 26.68 -38.70
C TYR A 209 -118.24 27.15 -39.98
N ASN A 210 -119.17 26.35 -40.51
CA ASN A 210 -119.89 26.63 -41.75
C ASN A 210 -121.18 27.44 -41.54
N SER A 211 -121.56 27.74 -40.29
CA SER A 211 -122.74 28.55 -40.03
C SER A 211 -122.60 29.95 -40.65
N ARG A 212 -123.73 30.53 -41.09
CA ARG A 212 -123.78 31.89 -41.66
C ARG A 212 -123.93 32.98 -40.58
N ASP A 213 -123.88 32.60 -39.31
CA ASP A 213 -123.99 33.53 -38.19
C ASP A 213 -122.63 34.14 -37.80
N ILE A 214 -122.64 34.90 -36.71
CA ILE A 214 -121.44 35.56 -36.18
C ILE A 214 -120.41 34.56 -35.62
N VAL A 215 -120.86 33.40 -35.14
CA VAL A 215 -119.99 32.34 -34.61
C VAL A 215 -119.21 31.72 -35.78
N GLY A 216 -119.89 31.30 -36.85
CA GLY A 216 -119.23 30.72 -38.01
C GLY A 216 -118.31 31.70 -38.72
N LYS A 217 -118.68 32.99 -38.81
CA LYS A 217 -117.77 34.03 -39.32
C LYS A 217 -116.48 34.12 -38.48
N HIS A 218 -116.60 34.15 -37.14
CA HIS A 218 -115.44 34.26 -36.26
C HIS A 218 -114.53 33.04 -36.35
N LEU A 219 -115.10 31.83 -36.42
CA LEU A 219 -114.35 30.58 -36.51
C LEU A 219 -113.54 30.50 -37.81
N ARG A 220 -114.11 30.90 -38.96
CA ARG A 220 -113.40 30.96 -40.25
C ARG A 220 -112.26 31.98 -40.30
N GLU A 221 -112.40 33.09 -39.57
CA GLU A 221 -111.35 34.11 -39.51
C GLU A 221 -110.18 33.72 -38.59
N ASN A 222 -110.37 32.74 -37.68
CA ASN A 222 -109.41 32.43 -36.61
C ASN A 222 -108.97 30.96 -36.53
N GLY A 223 -109.42 30.10 -37.44
CA GLY A 223 -109.01 28.70 -37.51
C GLY A 223 -109.40 28.03 -38.83
N ASP A 224 -108.91 26.80 -39.01
CA ASP A 224 -109.19 25.92 -40.14
C ASP A 224 -109.80 24.60 -39.62
N LEU A 225 -110.52 23.86 -40.45
CA LEU A 225 -111.01 22.53 -40.06
C LEU A 225 -109.88 21.49 -40.14
N LYS A 226 -109.67 20.73 -39.07
CA LYS A 226 -108.75 19.58 -39.01
C LYS A 226 -109.42 18.36 -38.38
N THR A 227 -109.02 17.17 -38.83
CA THR A 227 -109.31 15.90 -38.18
C THR A 227 -108.21 15.57 -37.16
N VAL A 228 -108.55 14.79 -36.14
CA VAL A 228 -107.59 14.30 -35.13
C VAL A 228 -106.54 13.41 -35.79
N SER A 229 -106.97 12.42 -36.58
CA SER A 229 -106.07 11.51 -37.30
C SER A 229 -105.09 12.23 -38.24
N GLY A 230 -105.55 13.29 -38.91
CA GLY A 230 -104.74 14.06 -39.85
C GLY A 230 -103.62 14.83 -39.16
N LYS A 231 -103.91 15.39 -37.98
CA LYS A 231 -102.90 16.08 -37.16
C LYS A 231 -101.88 15.09 -36.58
N GLU A 232 -102.35 13.92 -36.12
CA GLU A 232 -101.48 12.87 -35.57
C GLU A 232 -100.52 12.32 -36.63
N ALA A 233 -101.04 12.04 -37.83
CA ALA A 233 -100.22 11.60 -38.96
C ALA A 233 -99.18 12.66 -39.38
N GLU A 234 -99.52 13.95 -39.32
CA GLU A 234 -98.58 15.05 -39.60
C GLU A 234 -97.40 15.06 -38.62
N ASP A 235 -97.67 14.94 -37.33
CA ASP A 235 -96.64 14.97 -36.29
C ASP A 235 -95.78 13.69 -36.31
N ASN A 236 -96.39 12.52 -36.53
CA ASN A 236 -95.67 11.25 -36.71
C ASN A 236 -94.71 11.29 -37.90
N ARG A 237 -95.12 11.87 -39.04
CA ARG A 237 -94.23 12.04 -40.21
C ARG A 237 -93.02 12.92 -39.88
N LYS A 238 -93.20 13.99 -39.11
CA LYS A 238 -92.10 14.88 -38.68
C LYS A 238 -91.12 14.13 -37.77
N ALA A 239 -91.64 13.35 -36.81
CA ALA A 239 -90.82 12.55 -35.90
C ALA A 239 -90.00 11.48 -36.65
N LEU A 240 -90.63 10.71 -37.54
CA LEU A 240 -89.94 9.70 -38.35
C LEU A 240 -88.84 10.30 -39.23
N LYS A 241 -89.06 11.48 -39.81
CA LYS A 241 -88.04 12.18 -40.60
C LYS A 241 -86.82 12.54 -39.75
N LEU A 242 -87.03 13.05 -38.53
CA LEU A 242 -85.93 13.36 -37.61
C LEU A 242 -85.14 12.10 -37.21
N VAL A 243 -85.83 11.03 -36.83
CA VAL A 243 -85.21 9.75 -36.45
C VAL A 243 -84.37 9.19 -37.60
N SER A 244 -84.90 9.22 -38.83
CA SER A 244 -84.15 8.76 -40.01
C SER A 244 -82.89 9.58 -40.27
N GLY A 245 -82.93 10.90 -40.07
CA GLY A 245 -81.77 11.78 -40.18
C GLY A 245 -80.69 11.44 -39.16
N LEU A 246 -81.07 11.31 -37.89
CA LEU A 246 -80.15 10.94 -36.81
C LEU A 246 -79.52 9.57 -37.02
N ALA A 247 -80.31 8.58 -37.46
CA ALA A 247 -79.79 7.24 -37.77
C ALA A 247 -78.73 7.26 -38.87
N ASN A 248 -78.92 8.08 -39.91
CA ASN A 248 -77.93 8.25 -40.97
C ASN A 248 -76.64 8.92 -40.47
N THR A 249 -76.76 9.95 -39.64
CA THR A 249 -75.60 10.61 -39.02
C THR A 249 -74.81 9.63 -38.14
N LEU A 250 -75.49 8.80 -37.35
CA LEU A 250 -74.85 7.81 -36.49
C LEU A 250 -74.09 6.75 -37.31
N LYS A 251 -74.69 6.27 -38.41
CA LYS A 251 -74.00 5.36 -39.34
C LYS A 251 -72.75 5.97 -39.94
N GLN A 252 -72.80 7.24 -40.36
CA GLN A 252 -71.63 7.93 -40.91
C GLN A 252 -70.52 8.06 -39.86
N LYS A 253 -70.87 8.47 -38.64
CA LYS A 253 -69.90 8.62 -37.55
C LYS A 253 -69.24 7.30 -37.15
N ASN A 254 -69.99 6.20 -37.13
CA ASN A 254 -69.41 4.88 -36.88
C ASN A 254 -68.40 4.49 -37.98
N LYS A 255 -68.70 4.77 -39.25
CA LYS A 255 -67.76 4.51 -40.36
C LYS A 255 -66.47 5.34 -40.24
N GLU A 256 -66.58 6.61 -39.85
CA GLU A 256 -65.41 7.48 -39.60
C GLU A 256 -64.55 6.93 -38.44
N LEU A 257 -65.19 6.42 -37.38
CA LEU A 257 -64.51 5.81 -36.24
C LEU A 257 -63.75 4.53 -36.63
N GLU A 258 -64.39 3.63 -37.37
CA GLU A 258 -63.76 2.40 -37.87
C GLU A 258 -62.52 2.70 -38.73
N GLN A 259 -62.64 3.66 -39.65
CA GLN A 259 -61.50 4.08 -40.49
C GLN A 259 -60.34 4.65 -39.68
N THR A 260 -60.65 5.43 -38.63
CA THR A 260 -59.63 6.03 -37.78
C THR A 260 -58.95 4.97 -36.92
N THR A 261 -59.71 4.00 -36.43
CA THR A 261 -59.20 2.85 -35.66
C THR A 261 -58.25 2.01 -36.51
N SER A 262 -58.63 1.68 -37.75
CA SER A 262 -57.77 0.93 -38.68
C SER A 262 -56.44 1.65 -38.95
N LYS A 263 -56.46 2.97 -39.15
CA LYS A 263 -55.23 3.75 -39.36
C LYS A 263 -54.33 3.78 -38.11
N TYR A 264 -54.93 3.83 -36.92
CA TYR A 264 -54.19 3.75 -35.67
C TYR A 264 -53.50 2.39 -35.52
N ASP A 265 -54.20 1.30 -35.82
CA ASP A 265 -53.63 -0.05 -35.74
C ASP A 265 -52.48 -0.25 -36.73
N GLU A 266 -52.63 0.23 -37.97
CA GLU A 266 -51.56 0.23 -38.99
C GLU A 266 -50.31 1.00 -38.52
N ALA A 267 -50.50 2.20 -37.97
CA ALA A 267 -49.40 3.01 -37.44
C ALA A 267 -48.70 2.32 -36.25
N ASN A 268 -49.45 1.64 -35.39
CA ASN A 268 -48.91 0.92 -34.24
C ASN A 268 -48.08 -0.30 -34.67
N VAL A 269 -48.54 -1.06 -35.66
CA VAL A 269 -47.77 -2.18 -36.25
C VAL A 269 -46.48 -1.68 -36.87
N PHE A 270 -46.53 -0.57 -37.62
CA PHE A 270 -45.34 0.04 -38.19
C PHE A 270 -44.34 0.51 -37.12
N LEU A 271 -44.82 1.17 -36.07
CA LEU A 271 -44.00 1.64 -34.96
C LEU A 271 -43.29 0.48 -34.25
N ASN A 272 -44.01 -0.59 -33.93
CA ASN A 272 -43.44 -1.79 -33.30
C ASN A 272 -42.36 -2.43 -34.17
N LYS A 273 -42.55 -2.47 -35.50
CA LYS A 273 -41.52 -2.98 -36.43
C LYS A 273 -40.24 -2.15 -36.36
N VAL A 274 -40.36 -0.82 -36.40
CA VAL A 274 -39.20 0.08 -36.33
C VAL A 274 -38.50 -0.01 -34.97
N MET A 275 -39.27 -0.15 -33.88
CA MET A 275 -38.72 -0.35 -32.54
C MET A 275 -37.90 -1.64 -32.45
N ASN A 276 -38.42 -2.77 -32.94
CA ASN A 276 -37.69 -4.03 -32.93
C ASN A 276 -36.39 -3.94 -33.75
N GLN A 277 -36.43 -3.33 -34.93
CA GLN A 277 -35.23 -3.10 -35.74
C GLN A 277 -34.19 -2.23 -35.03
N LYS A 278 -34.64 -1.21 -34.28
CA LYS A 278 -33.74 -0.38 -33.46
C LYS A 278 -33.10 -1.19 -32.33
N GLU A 279 -33.87 -2.04 -31.65
CA GLU A 279 -33.34 -2.90 -30.58
C GLU A 279 -32.30 -3.89 -31.10
N GLU A 280 -32.56 -4.54 -32.23
CA GLU A 280 -31.59 -5.44 -32.89
C GLU A 280 -30.29 -4.72 -33.26
N MET A 281 -30.38 -3.50 -33.81
CA MET A 281 -29.20 -2.68 -34.12
C MET A 281 -28.41 -2.30 -32.87
N LEU A 282 -29.10 -1.92 -31.78
CA LEU A 282 -28.46 -1.59 -30.52
C LEU A 282 -27.78 -2.80 -29.89
N GLU A 283 -28.40 -3.98 -29.94
CA GLU A 283 -27.80 -5.21 -29.44
C GLU A 283 -26.55 -5.59 -30.23
N HIS A 284 -26.60 -5.51 -31.56
CA HIS A 284 -25.42 -5.71 -32.41
C HIS A 284 -24.29 -4.73 -32.08
N PHE A 285 -24.59 -3.44 -31.98
CA PHE A 285 -23.61 -2.42 -31.64
C PHE A 285 -22.99 -2.63 -30.26
N ASN A 286 -23.80 -2.94 -29.24
CA ASN A 286 -23.33 -3.24 -27.90
C ASN A 286 -22.44 -4.50 -27.86
N LYS A 287 -22.76 -5.52 -28.67
CA LYS A 287 -21.95 -6.72 -28.80
C LYS A 287 -20.58 -6.42 -29.41
N GLU A 288 -20.52 -5.59 -30.46
CA GLU A 288 -19.26 -5.16 -31.06
C GLU A 288 -18.41 -4.29 -30.11
N ILE A 289 -19.02 -3.35 -29.39
CA ILE A 289 -18.33 -2.59 -28.33
C ILE A 289 -17.73 -3.52 -27.28
N SER A 290 -18.48 -4.53 -26.86
CA SER A 290 -18.02 -5.49 -25.86
C SER A 290 -16.83 -6.32 -26.36
N LYS A 291 -16.85 -6.74 -27.63
CA LYS A 291 -15.71 -7.42 -28.27
C LYS A 291 -14.48 -6.51 -28.31
N MET A 292 -14.63 -5.26 -28.78
CA MET A 292 -13.52 -4.29 -28.84
C MET A 292 -12.90 -4.05 -27.47
N ARG A 293 -13.72 -3.83 -26.43
CA ARG A 293 -13.26 -3.65 -25.04
C ARG A 293 -12.53 -4.87 -24.50
N ASN A 294 -12.97 -6.08 -24.86
CA ASN A 294 -12.31 -7.31 -24.43
C ASN A 294 -10.93 -7.48 -25.11
N VAL A 295 -10.82 -7.15 -26.39
CA VAL A 295 -9.54 -7.16 -27.11
C VAL A 295 -8.56 -6.16 -26.48
N GLU A 296 -9.02 -4.93 -26.23
CA GLU A 296 -8.21 -3.90 -25.57
C GLU A 296 -7.77 -4.33 -24.16
N ARG A 297 -8.68 -4.90 -23.36
CA ARG A 297 -8.36 -5.43 -22.03
C ARG A 297 -7.29 -6.52 -22.10
N SER A 298 -7.44 -7.48 -23.02
CA SER A 298 -6.46 -8.56 -23.19
C SER A 298 -5.09 -8.03 -23.64
N TYR A 299 -5.07 -7.05 -24.55
CA TYR A 299 -3.85 -6.38 -24.96
C TYR A 299 -3.16 -5.68 -23.78
N MET A 300 -3.91 -4.89 -23.01
CA MET A 300 -3.38 -4.18 -21.84
C MET A 300 -2.87 -5.14 -20.77
N GLU A 301 -3.55 -6.26 -20.54
CA GLU A 301 -3.11 -7.29 -19.60
C GLU A 301 -1.78 -7.93 -20.05
N ASN A 302 -1.62 -8.20 -21.34
CA ASN A 302 -0.35 -8.72 -21.88
C ASN A 302 0.78 -7.71 -21.74
N VAL A 303 0.54 -6.44 -22.09
CA VAL A 303 1.52 -5.36 -21.92
C VAL A 303 1.93 -5.21 -20.44
N SER A 304 0.97 -5.29 -19.52
CA SER A 304 1.24 -5.23 -18.08
C SER A 304 2.11 -6.40 -17.62
N LYS A 305 1.82 -7.62 -18.07
CA LYS A 305 2.62 -8.82 -17.75
C LYS A 305 4.04 -8.72 -18.32
N ASP A 306 4.20 -8.17 -19.51
CA ASP A 306 5.51 -7.97 -20.13
C ASP A 306 6.31 -6.89 -19.38
N HIS A 307 5.64 -5.80 -18.97
CA HIS A 307 6.26 -4.76 -18.16
C HIS A 307 6.73 -5.29 -16.80
N GLU A 308 5.91 -6.08 -16.11
CA GLU A 308 6.27 -6.70 -14.83
C GLU A 308 7.48 -7.65 -14.99
N ARG A 309 7.49 -8.48 -16.05
CA ARG A 309 8.64 -9.34 -16.37
C ARG A 309 9.92 -8.53 -16.61
N ALA A 310 9.83 -7.46 -17.40
CA ALA A 310 10.98 -6.59 -17.67
C ALA A 310 11.49 -5.89 -16.40
N MET A 311 10.58 -5.44 -15.52
CA MET A 311 10.93 -4.84 -14.23
C MET A 311 11.70 -5.82 -13.33
N LEU A 312 11.23 -7.06 -13.23
CA LEU A 312 11.92 -8.10 -12.45
C LEU A 312 13.30 -8.42 -13.02
N GLU A 313 13.44 -8.50 -14.35
CA GLU A 313 14.73 -8.73 -15.00
C GLU A 313 15.71 -7.58 -14.75
N LEU A 314 15.26 -6.33 -14.84
CA LEU A 314 16.08 -5.15 -14.54
C LEU A 314 16.51 -5.12 -13.08
N GLU A 315 15.63 -5.47 -12.15
CA GLU A 315 15.98 -5.51 -10.72
C GLU A 315 17.01 -6.62 -10.43
N ALA A 316 16.87 -7.78 -11.06
CA ALA A 316 17.86 -8.86 -10.98
C ALA A 316 19.24 -8.41 -11.51
N ARG A 317 19.28 -7.78 -12.69
CA ARG A 317 20.52 -7.21 -13.25
C ARG A 317 21.12 -6.13 -12.36
N ARG A 318 20.29 -5.28 -11.75
CA ARG A 318 20.75 -4.25 -10.81
C ARG A 318 21.45 -4.88 -9.61
N LYS A 319 20.87 -5.93 -9.01
CA LYS A 319 21.47 -6.66 -7.88
C LYS A 319 22.80 -7.32 -8.26
N GLU A 320 22.87 -7.91 -9.46
CA GLU A 320 24.12 -8.49 -9.98
C GLU A 320 25.21 -7.42 -10.15
N LEU A 321 24.87 -6.28 -10.76
CA LEU A 321 25.81 -5.18 -10.96
C LEU A 321 26.32 -4.59 -9.63
N LEU A 322 25.45 -4.44 -8.63
CA LEU A 322 25.84 -3.98 -7.30
C LEU A 322 26.83 -4.96 -6.63
N SER A 323 26.57 -6.27 -6.72
CA SER A 323 27.51 -7.28 -6.21
C SER A 323 28.84 -7.25 -6.94
N ARG A 324 28.82 -7.03 -8.27
CA ARG A 324 30.03 -6.90 -9.08
C ARG A 324 30.83 -5.65 -8.71
N GLU A 325 30.15 -4.53 -8.47
CA GLU A 325 30.77 -3.28 -8.02
C GLU A 325 31.47 -3.47 -6.67
N GLU A 326 30.79 -4.07 -5.68
CA GLU A 326 31.38 -4.32 -4.35
C GLU A 326 32.62 -5.23 -4.45
N ASN A 327 32.56 -6.26 -5.29
CA ASN A 327 33.72 -7.14 -5.55
C ASN A 327 34.88 -6.40 -6.21
N LEU A 328 34.60 -5.50 -7.16
CA LEU A 328 35.63 -4.68 -7.80
C LEU A 328 36.27 -3.71 -6.80
N GLN A 329 35.49 -3.07 -5.93
CA GLN A 329 36.00 -2.21 -4.87
C GLN A 329 36.92 -2.99 -3.91
N LYS A 330 36.51 -4.20 -3.48
CA LYS A 330 37.36 -5.08 -2.66
C LYS A 330 38.67 -5.44 -3.37
N ARG A 331 38.60 -5.80 -4.66
CA ARG A 331 39.80 -6.10 -5.47
C ARG A 331 40.70 -4.89 -5.65
N GLN A 332 40.15 -3.70 -5.88
CA GLN A 332 40.93 -2.47 -5.99
C GLN A 332 41.64 -2.14 -4.68
N ALA A 333 40.95 -2.24 -3.53
CA ALA A 333 41.55 -2.04 -2.22
C ALA A 333 42.66 -3.05 -1.94
N HIS A 334 42.45 -4.33 -2.27
CA HIS A 334 43.46 -5.37 -2.14
C HIS A 334 44.69 -5.09 -3.02
N ASN A 335 44.48 -4.78 -4.30
CA ASN A 335 45.57 -4.44 -5.23
C ASN A 335 46.34 -3.19 -4.79
N HIS A 336 45.65 -2.18 -4.25
CA HIS A 336 46.29 -0.98 -3.71
C HIS A 336 47.17 -1.33 -2.51
N ASN A 337 46.67 -2.15 -1.58
CA ASN A 337 47.43 -2.62 -0.43
C ASN A 337 48.66 -3.44 -0.84
N GLU A 338 48.51 -4.39 -1.78
CA GLU A 338 49.64 -5.18 -2.30
C GLU A 338 50.67 -4.29 -3.01
N ARG A 339 50.23 -3.30 -3.80
CA ARG A 339 51.14 -2.35 -4.44
C ARG A 339 51.92 -1.53 -3.42
N ASN A 340 51.29 -1.08 -2.35
CA ASN A 340 51.95 -0.36 -1.26
C ASN A 340 52.95 -1.25 -0.52
N LYS A 341 52.59 -2.52 -0.25
CA LYS A 341 53.48 -3.50 0.36
C LYS A 341 54.72 -3.74 -0.50
N LEU A 342 54.55 -4.00 -1.79
CA LEU A 342 55.65 -4.19 -2.74
C LEU A 342 56.53 -2.93 -2.84
N TYR A 343 55.93 -1.74 -2.81
CA TYR A 343 56.68 -0.49 -2.81
C TYR A 343 57.57 -0.35 -1.56
N LEU A 344 57.02 -0.64 -0.38
CA LEU A 344 57.77 -0.63 0.88
C LEU A 344 58.89 -1.68 0.89
N GLU A 345 58.60 -2.90 0.42
CA GLU A 345 59.57 -3.97 0.30
C GLU A 345 60.71 -3.59 -0.65
N LYS A 346 60.38 -3.03 -1.82
CA LYS A 346 61.39 -2.51 -2.76
C LYS A 346 62.28 -1.47 -2.11
N LYS A 347 61.70 -0.49 -1.39
CA LYS A 347 62.46 0.56 -0.70
C LYS A 347 63.35 -0.01 0.41
N ASN A 348 62.86 -1.00 1.16
CA ASN A 348 63.65 -1.70 2.17
C ASN A 348 64.81 -2.48 1.54
N ASN A 349 64.57 -3.18 0.42
CA ASN A 349 65.60 -3.88 -0.33
C ASN A 349 66.65 -2.91 -0.89
N GLU A 350 66.23 -1.77 -1.45
CA GLU A 350 67.15 -0.71 -1.90
C GLU A 350 68.01 -0.17 -0.74
N MET A 351 67.41 0.07 0.44
CA MET A 351 68.16 0.47 1.64
C MET A 351 69.13 -0.62 2.11
N ALA A 352 68.70 -1.89 2.10
CA ALA A 352 69.53 -3.03 2.48
C ALA A 352 70.72 -3.21 1.51
N ILE A 353 70.49 -3.10 0.21
CA ILE A 353 71.54 -3.13 -0.81
C ILE A 353 72.53 -1.98 -0.62
N ALA A 354 72.03 -0.76 -0.39
CA ALA A 354 72.89 0.40 -0.14
C ALA A 354 73.72 0.25 1.14
N GLU A 355 73.15 -0.33 2.20
CA GLU A 355 73.86 -0.58 3.45
C GLU A 355 74.88 -1.72 3.30
N GLN A 356 74.53 -2.78 2.57
CA GLN A 356 75.46 -3.86 2.21
C GLN A 356 76.64 -3.30 1.41
N GLN A 357 76.39 -2.48 0.38
CA GLN A 357 77.46 -1.83 -0.39
C GLN A 357 78.36 -0.95 0.48
N LYS A 358 77.81 -0.24 1.48
CA LYS A 358 78.63 0.52 2.43
C LYS A 358 79.47 -0.40 3.32
N ALA A 359 78.89 -1.50 3.80
CA ALA A 359 79.60 -2.49 4.59
C ALA A 359 80.72 -3.15 3.79
N ASP A 360 80.45 -3.55 2.55
CA ASP A 360 81.42 -4.13 1.61
C ASP A 360 82.54 -3.14 1.30
N ASN A 361 82.22 -1.88 0.99
CA ASN A 361 83.22 -0.83 0.79
C ASN A 361 84.09 -0.61 2.04
N LYS A 362 83.49 -0.65 3.23
CA LYS A 362 84.23 -0.53 4.50
C LYS A 362 85.11 -1.75 4.73
N MET A 363 84.61 -2.96 4.44
CA MET A 363 85.37 -4.20 4.54
C MET A 363 86.54 -4.21 3.56
N MET A 364 86.33 -3.73 2.33
CA MET A 364 87.39 -3.59 1.33
C MET A 364 88.48 -2.62 1.80
N ARG A 365 88.10 -1.44 2.34
CA ARG A 365 89.07 -0.50 2.94
C ARG A 365 89.83 -1.12 4.11
N LEU A 366 89.14 -1.81 5.01
CA LEU A 366 89.78 -2.52 6.13
C LEU A 366 90.72 -3.63 5.63
N ALA A 367 90.34 -4.35 4.58
CA ALA A 367 91.18 -5.38 3.97
C ALA A 367 92.42 -4.76 3.31
N GLU A 368 92.28 -3.62 2.61
CA GLU A 368 93.40 -2.87 2.06
C GLU A 368 94.33 -2.30 3.15
N GLU A 369 93.75 -1.77 4.24
CA GLU A 369 94.50 -1.30 5.41
C GLU A 369 95.26 -2.44 6.06
N HIS A 370 94.58 -3.57 6.33
CA HIS A 370 95.20 -4.76 6.88
C HIS A 370 96.28 -5.32 5.94
N GLN A 371 96.07 -5.30 4.63
CA GLN A 371 97.09 -5.72 3.67
C GLN A 371 98.30 -4.78 3.71
N LYS A 372 98.08 -3.46 3.75
CA LYS A 372 99.18 -2.47 3.90
C LYS A 372 99.93 -2.65 5.23
N GLU A 373 99.22 -2.92 6.32
CA GLU A 373 99.83 -3.20 7.62
C GLU A 373 100.60 -4.51 7.60
N LYS A 374 100.04 -5.56 7.01
CA LYS A 374 100.71 -6.85 6.81
C LYS A 374 101.97 -6.70 5.97
N ASP A 375 101.93 -5.94 4.88
CA ASP A 375 103.09 -5.66 4.05
C ASP A 375 104.15 -4.84 4.81
N LYS A 376 103.74 -3.89 5.66
CA LYS A 376 104.67 -3.17 6.56
C LYS A 376 105.28 -4.09 7.60
N LEU A 377 104.49 -4.98 8.20
CA LEU A 377 104.97 -5.97 9.16
C LEU A 377 105.91 -6.97 8.50
N HIS A 378 105.59 -7.49 7.32
CA HIS A 378 106.47 -8.35 6.54
C HIS A 378 107.79 -7.66 6.19
N LYS A 379 107.75 -6.38 5.78
CA LYS A 379 108.99 -5.59 5.58
C LYS A 379 109.79 -5.49 6.86
N LYS A 380 109.14 -5.21 7.99
CA LYS A 380 109.80 -5.11 9.29
C LYS A 380 110.37 -6.44 9.77
N ILE A 381 109.67 -7.55 9.55
CA ILE A 381 110.15 -8.91 9.81
C ILE A 381 111.38 -9.18 8.95
N HIS A 382 111.32 -8.92 7.64
CA HIS A 382 112.45 -9.09 6.75
C HIS A 382 113.65 -8.23 7.16
N ASP A 383 113.45 -6.97 7.59
CA ASP A 383 114.52 -6.11 8.07
C ASP A 383 115.10 -6.59 9.41
N LEU A 384 114.27 -7.12 10.31
CA LEU A 384 114.70 -7.74 11.56
C LEU A 384 115.46 -9.05 11.32
N GLU A 385 114.99 -9.90 10.40
CA GLU A 385 115.69 -11.11 9.95
C GLU A 385 117.06 -10.74 9.36
N ARG A 386 117.13 -9.72 8.51
CA ARG A 386 118.40 -9.20 7.98
C ARG A 386 119.32 -8.67 9.10
N GLY A 387 118.75 -8.01 10.10
CA GLY A 387 119.50 -7.54 11.28
C GLY A 387 120.01 -8.69 12.15
N LEU A 388 119.20 -9.74 12.33
CA LEU A 388 119.58 -10.96 13.03
C LEU A 388 120.71 -11.68 12.29
N ASP A 389 120.57 -11.85 10.98
CA ASP A 389 121.60 -12.45 10.12
C ASP A 389 122.90 -11.65 10.18
N ALA A 390 122.82 -10.32 10.18
CA ALA A 390 123.98 -9.44 10.32
C ALA A 390 124.65 -9.57 11.70
N LYS A 391 123.86 -9.70 12.78
CA LYS A 391 124.38 -9.96 14.13
C LYS A 391 125.09 -11.32 14.18
N GLN A 392 124.46 -12.37 13.66
CA GLN A 392 125.05 -13.71 13.61
C GLN A 392 126.33 -13.73 12.77
N ALA A 393 126.37 -13.02 11.63
CA ALA A 393 127.58 -12.87 10.82
C ALA A 393 128.69 -12.14 11.58
N LEU A 394 128.35 -11.10 12.36
CA LEU A 394 129.30 -10.38 13.20
C LEU A 394 129.85 -11.26 14.33
N GLU A 395 129.01 -12.04 15.00
CA GLU A 395 129.42 -13.03 16.01
C GLU A 395 130.36 -14.09 15.41
N LEU A 396 130.03 -14.63 14.23
CA LEU A 396 130.89 -15.58 13.52
C LEU A 396 132.24 -14.96 13.12
N GLU A 397 132.25 -13.71 12.66
CA GLU A 397 133.49 -13.01 12.29
C GLU A 397 134.37 -12.72 13.52
N ILE A 398 133.77 -12.34 14.66
CA ILE A 398 134.47 -12.22 15.94
C ILE A 398 135.12 -13.55 16.31
N GLU A 399 134.41 -14.67 16.22
CA GLU A 399 134.98 -15.99 16.51
C GLU A 399 136.08 -16.41 15.52
N ARG A 400 135.95 -16.06 14.23
CA ARG A 400 137.02 -16.26 13.24
C ARG A 400 138.26 -15.43 13.57
N LEU A 401 138.08 -14.16 13.92
CA LEU A 401 139.18 -13.26 14.32
C LEU A 401 139.82 -13.70 15.64
N ARG A 402 139.04 -14.20 16.61
CA ARG A 402 139.56 -14.82 17.85
C ARG A 402 140.39 -16.05 17.55
N GLY A 403 139.90 -16.95 16.69
CA GLY A 403 140.64 -18.12 16.24
C GLY A 403 141.95 -17.75 15.53
N ALA A 404 141.91 -16.80 14.59
CA ALA A 404 143.09 -16.33 13.87
C ALA A 404 144.11 -15.64 14.79
N PHE A 405 143.64 -14.80 15.71
CA PHE A 405 144.48 -14.18 16.74
C PHE A 405 145.16 -15.24 17.62
N HIS A 406 144.42 -16.26 18.06
CA HIS A 406 144.97 -17.32 18.92
C HIS A 406 146.04 -18.14 18.20
N VAL A 407 145.81 -18.50 16.94
CA VAL A 407 146.79 -19.21 16.09
C VAL A 407 148.05 -18.37 15.88
N MET A 408 147.92 -17.09 15.49
CA MET A 408 149.08 -16.21 15.29
C MET A 408 149.86 -15.92 16.58
N ASN A 409 149.19 -15.88 17.73
CA ASN A 409 149.85 -15.65 19.02
C ASN A 409 150.66 -16.86 19.52
N HIS A 410 150.44 -18.06 18.98
CA HIS A 410 151.16 -19.29 19.35
C HIS A 410 152.40 -19.57 18.47
N ILE A 411 152.59 -18.82 17.39
CA ILE A 411 153.81 -18.88 16.58
C ILE A 411 154.85 -18.01 17.27
N GLY A 412 155.55 -18.60 18.25
CA GLY A 412 156.64 -17.93 18.98
C GLY A 412 157.85 -17.71 18.08
N GLU A 413 158.31 -16.46 18.02
CA GLU A 413 159.46 -15.93 17.24
C GLU A 413 159.24 -15.79 15.73
N THR A 414 158.65 -14.66 15.31
CA THR A 414 158.54 -14.27 13.90
C THR A 414 158.67 -12.76 13.61
N ASP A 415 158.95 -12.46 12.34
CA ASP A 415 159.30 -11.17 11.73
C ASP A 415 158.41 -9.96 12.08
N LEU A 416 158.96 -8.74 11.96
CA LEU A 416 158.26 -7.46 12.21
C LEU A 416 156.94 -7.33 11.42
N GLU A 417 156.86 -7.94 10.25
CA GLU A 417 155.68 -7.94 9.39
C GLU A 417 154.52 -8.78 9.97
N GLU A 418 154.82 -9.84 10.70
CA GLU A 418 153.81 -10.69 11.36
C GLU A 418 153.26 -10.05 12.63
N GLN A 419 154.09 -9.32 13.38
CA GLN A 419 153.63 -8.52 14.53
C GLN A 419 152.65 -7.41 14.12
N LYS A 420 152.90 -6.73 13.00
CA LYS A 420 151.95 -5.74 12.45
C LYS A 420 150.60 -6.37 12.09
N LYS A 421 150.61 -7.60 11.55
CA LYS A 421 149.38 -8.34 11.23
C LYS A 421 148.64 -8.78 12.50
N LEU A 422 149.35 -9.20 13.56
CA LEU A 422 148.75 -9.57 14.84
C LEU A 422 148.05 -8.37 15.50
N GLU A 423 148.71 -7.21 15.55
CA GLU A 423 148.10 -5.99 16.10
C GLU A 423 146.92 -5.49 15.24
N ALA A 424 146.98 -5.64 13.92
CA ALA A 424 145.84 -5.35 13.05
C ALA A 424 144.61 -6.23 13.35
N ILE A 425 144.81 -7.54 13.55
CA ILE A 425 143.72 -8.47 13.93
C ILE A 425 143.15 -8.09 15.30
N LYS A 426 143.99 -7.72 16.26
CA LYS A 426 143.57 -7.33 17.61
C LYS A 426 142.75 -6.05 17.64
N ILE A 427 143.13 -5.04 16.86
CA ILE A 427 142.35 -3.80 16.72
C ILE A 427 141.00 -4.12 16.06
N SER A 428 141.00 -4.88 14.96
CA SER A 428 139.76 -5.26 14.27
C SER A 428 138.83 -6.10 15.14
N LEU A 429 139.37 -7.01 15.96
CA LEU A 429 138.60 -7.79 16.91
C LEU A 429 137.93 -6.89 17.96
N ARG A 430 138.68 -5.94 18.54
CA ARG A 430 138.14 -4.98 19.52
C ARG A 430 137.00 -4.14 18.92
N GLU A 431 137.20 -3.60 17.72
CA GLU A 431 136.17 -2.82 17.03
C GLU A 431 134.89 -3.63 16.78
N LYS A 432 135.00 -4.94 16.51
CA LYS A 432 133.86 -5.83 16.30
C LYS A 432 133.18 -6.23 17.61
N GLU A 433 133.93 -6.48 18.67
CA GLU A 433 133.39 -6.72 20.01
C GLU A 433 132.61 -5.50 20.55
N GLU A 434 133.14 -4.28 20.37
CA GLU A 434 132.43 -3.03 20.70
C GLU A 434 131.13 -2.86 19.88
N GLN A 435 131.13 -3.27 18.60
CA GLN A 435 129.91 -3.27 17.77
C GLN A 435 128.84 -4.25 18.30
N LEU A 436 129.24 -5.41 18.83
CA LEU A 436 128.32 -6.39 19.41
C LEU A 436 127.73 -5.90 20.73
N GLU A 437 128.58 -5.35 21.62
CA GLU A 437 128.17 -4.78 22.91
C GLU A 437 127.11 -3.67 22.72
N GLY A 438 127.33 -2.78 21.75
CA GLY A 438 126.35 -1.75 21.40
C GLY A 438 124.97 -2.29 20.96
N VAL A 439 124.91 -3.49 20.37
CA VAL A 439 123.64 -4.15 20.01
C VAL A 439 122.95 -4.76 21.23
N GLU A 440 123.71 -5.31 22.18
CA GLU A 440 123.18 -5.92 23.40
C GLU A 440 122.62 -4.89 24.40
N ASP A 441 123.28 -3.75 24.53
CA ASP A 441 122.80 -2.61 25.35
C ASP A 441 121.46 -2.07 24.86
N LEU A 442 121.29 -1.99 23.54
CA LEU A 442 120.02 -1.58 22.93
C LEU A 442 118.91 -2.58 23.28
N GLN A 443 119.21 -3.88 23.29
CA GLN A 443 118.23 -4.92 23.64
C GLN A 443 117.77 -4.80 25.10
N GLN A 444 118.68 -4.59 26.05
CA GLN A 444 118.31 -4.39 27.46
C GLN A 444 117.44 -3.14 27.64
N THR A 445 117.76 -2.05 26.94
CA THR A 445 116.99 -0.80 26.98
C THR A 445 115.55 -1.00 26.53
N LEU A 446 115.33 -1.79 25.46
CA LEU A 446 113.99 -2.09 24.96
C LEU A 446 113.15 -2.91 25.96
N VAL A 447 113.75 -3.87 26.68
CA VAL A 447 113.06 -4.65 27.73
C VAL A 447 112.60 -3.76 28.88
N ILE A 448 113.43 -2.80 29.29
CA ILE A 448 113.07 -1.85 30.36
C ILE A 448 111.91 -0.95 29.91
N GLN A 449 111.90 -0.52 28.65
CA GLN A 449 110.81 0.30 28.11
C GLN A 449 109.48 -0.47 28.05
N GLU A 450 109.49 -1.75 27.64
CA GLU A 450 108.28 -2.57 27.58
C GLU A 450 107.58 -2.65 28.95
N ARG A 451 108.32 -3.00 30.02
CA ARG A 451 107.78 -3.09 31.38
C ARG A 451 107.15 -1.77 31.84
N LYS A 452 107.82 -0.65 31.59
CA LYS A 452 107.30 0.69 31.89
C LYS A 452 105.98 0.96 31.17
N THR A 453 105.90 0.67 29.86
CA THR A 453 104.65 0.88 29.10
C THR A 453 103.52 -0.03 29.56
N ASN A 454 103.81 -1.25 29.99
CA ASN A 454 102.79 -2.15 30.55
C ASN A 454 102.24 -1.63 31.89
N ASP A 455 103.10 -1.11 32.77
CA ASP A 455 102.68 -0.49 34.03
C ASP A 455 101.75 0.72 33.78
N GLU A 456 102.08 1.57 32.81
CA GLU A 456 101.24 2.69 32.39
C GLU A 456 99.86 2.25 31.88
N LEU A 457 99.79 1.15 31.13
CA LEU A 457 98.52 0.59 30.64
C LEU A 457 97.64 0.07 31.77
N GLN A 458 98.23 -0.61 32.76
CA GLN A 458 97.48 -1.10 33.93
C GLN A 458 96.96 0.06 34.77
N ASP A 459 97.76 1.10 34.99
CA ASP A 459 97.34 2.30 35.72
C ASP A 459 96.25 3.08 34.99
N ALA A 460 96.34 3.21 33.68
CA ALA A 460 95.30 3.81 32.86
C ALA A 460 93.96 3.03 33.00
N ARG A 461 94.03 1.70 33.04
CA ARG A 461 92.85 0.84 33.25
C ARG A 461 92.21 1.06 34.62
N LYS A 462 93.00 1.12 35.70
CA LYS A 462 92.51 1.41 37.05
C LYS A 462 91.85 2.79 37.14
N LYS A 463 92.50 3.83 36.59
CA LYS A 463 91.95 5.20 36.56
C LYS A 463 90.62 5.26 35.81
N LEU A 464 90.53 4.56 34.69
CA LEU A 464 89.30 4.51 33.90
C LEU A 464 88.14 3.83 34.67
N ILE A 465 88.40 2.70 35.34
CA ILE A 465 87.41 2.02 36.19
C ILE A 465 86.94 2.96 37.30
N SER A 466 87.88 3.64 37.99
CA SER A 466 87.56 4.62 39.03
C SER A 466 86.73 5.79 38.52
N TRP A 467 86.98 6.28 37.30
CA TRP A 467 86.26 7.43 36.74
C TRP A 467 84.84 7.07 36.27
N ILE A 468 84.68 5.93 35.59
CA ILE A 468 83.37 5.52 35.04
C ILE A 468 82.38 5.20 36.17
N GLY A 469 82.84 4.51 37.21
CA GLY A 469 82.00 4.12 38.35
C GLY A 469 80.89 3.11 37.99
N CYS A 470 80.18 2.64 39.03
CA CYS A 470 79.06 1.70 38.86
C CYS A 470 77.76 2.46 38.48
N PRO A 471 76.98 1.98 37.50
CA PRO A 471 75.76 2.66 37.07
C PRO A 471 74.65 2.51 38.12
N LYS A 472 73.95 3.61 38.48
CA LYS A 472 72.89 3.60 39.51
C LYS A 472 71.49 3.17 39.00
N ASN A 473 71.24 3.21 37.69
CA ASN A 473 70.11 2.58 37.00
C ASN A 473 70.09 3.10 35.55
N THR A 474 70.51 2.31 34.56
CA THR A 474 70.20 2.64 33.15
C THR A 474 70.47 1.46 32.22
N SER A 475 69.41 0.96 31.60
CA SER A 475 69.40 -0.05 30.53
C SER A 475 70.00 0.44 29.19
N ARG A 476 70.79 1.53 29.20
CA ARG A 476 71.30 2.21 28.00
C ARG A 476 72.82 2.39 27.98
N VAL A 477 73.54 1.92 29.00
CA VAL A 477 75.00 2.08 29.06
C VAL A 477 75.68 0.89 28.39
N ILE A 478 76.49 1.15 27.35
CA ILE A 478 77.20 0.11 26.58
C ILE A 478 78.47 -0.35 27.31
N ILE A 479 79.26 0.59 27.82
CA ILE A 479 80.48 0.32 28.61
C ILE A 479 80.29 0.93 29.99
N SER A 480 80.38 0.13 31.04
CA SER A 480 80.30 0.59 32.43
C SER A 480 81.13 -0.29 33.36
N VAL A 481 81.15 0.03 34.65
CA VAL A 481 81.78 -0.85 35.65
C VAL A 481 80.74 -1.85 36.14
N ARG A 482 81.09 -3.13 36.09
CA ARG A 482 80.36 -4.22 36.73
C ARG A 482 81.18 -4.69 37.93
N ARG A 483 80.53 -4.94 39.06
CA ARG A 483 81.17 -5.56 40.22
C ARG A 483 80.97 -7.06 40.11
N MET A 484 82.05 -7.78 39.85
CA MET A 484 82.04 -9.23 39.68
C MET A 484 81.84 -9.86 41.06
N GLY A 485 80.77 -10.62 41.25
CA GLY A 485 80.39 -11.20 42.54
C GLY A 485 79.32 -10.45 43.35
N ASP A 486 78.76 -9.35 42.83
CA ASP A 486 77.59 -8.70 43.45
C ASP A 486 76.29 -9.47 43.13
N LEU A 487 75.36 -9.57 44.08
CA LEU A 487 74.04 -10.19 43.87
C LEU A 487 73.05 -9.24 43.19
N ASP A 488 72.31 -9.74 42.20
CA ASP A 488 71.14 -9.02 41.66
C ASP A 488 69.97 -9.19 42.64
N ILE A 489 69.32 -8.08 43.00
CA ILE A 489 68.16 -8.06 43.89
C ILE A 489 66.89 -8.60 43.20
N LYS A 490 66.81 -8.55 41.86
CA LYS A 490 65.58 -8.89 41.12
C LYS A 490 65.07 -10.33 41.35
N PRO A 491 65.90 -11.39 41.34
CA PRO A 491 65.46 -12.74 41.70
C PRO A 491 64.80 -12.80 43.08
N PHE A 492 65.32 -12.05 44.06
CA PHE A 492 64.75 -11.97 45.40
C PHE A 492 63.42 -11.20 45.42
N GLU A 493 63.27 -10.15 44.59
CA GLU A 493 62.00 -9.45 44.41
C GLU A 493 60.92 -10.35 43.81
N GLU A 494 61.26 -11.16 42.80
CA GLU A 494 60.33 -12.12 42.19
C GLU A 494 59.98 -13.25 43.15
N ALA A 495 60.96 -13.82 43.86
CA ALA A 495 60.73 -14.79 44.93
C ALA A 495 59.77 -14.24 46.00
N SER A 496 59.93 -12.98 46.38
CA SER A 496 59.04 -12.33 47.35
C SER A 496 57.62 -12.12 46.80
N LYS A 497 57.47 -11.70 45.54
CA LYS A 497 56.15 -11.59 44.89
C LYS A 497 55.43 -12.94 44.84
N ARG A 498 56.14 -14.03 44.57
CA ARG A 498 55.60 -15.40 44.57
C ARG A 498 55.14 -15.84 45.96
N LYS A 499 55.96 -15.62 46.99
CA LYS A 499 55.61 -15.99 48.38
C LYS A 499 54.47 -15.18 48.97
N PHE A 500 54.34 -13.91 48.58
CA PHE A 500 53.31 -13.01 49.10
C PHE A 500 52.38 -12.52 47.98
N PRO A 501 51.45 -13.33 47.44
CA PRO A 501 50.59 -12.95 46.30
C PRO A 501 49.59 -11.83 46.66
N ALA A 502 49.16 -11.06 45.65
CA ALA A 502 48.32 -9.87 45.88
C ALA A 502 46.90 -10.29 46.32
N LYS A 503 46.50 -9.95 47.54
CA LYS A 503 45.14 -10.16 48.06
C LYS A 503 44.52 -8.80 48.43
N GLY A 504 43.44 -8.41 47.75
CA GLY A 504 42.63 -7.21 48.05
C GLY A 504 42.69 -6.07 47.00
N ASN A 505 41.56 -5.37 46.84
CA ASN A 505 41.31 -4.44 45.72
C ASN A 505 41.61 -2.96 46.05
N GLY A 506 42.17 -2.67 47.23
CA GLY A 506 42.44 -1.31 47.70
C GLY A 506 43.87 -0.83 47.42
N LYS A 507 44.03 0.36 46.82
CA LYS A 507 45.35 0.98 46.54
C LYS A 507 46.27 1.07 47.76
N ALA A 508 45.73 1.30 48.96
CA ALA A 508 46.52 1.39 50.20
C ALA A 508 47.04 0.02 50.68
N ALA A 509 46.22 -1.04 50.54
CA ALA A 509 46.63 -2.40 50.87
C ALA A 509 47.69 -2.93 49.88
N GLN A 510 47.54 -2.60 48.60
CA GLN A 510 48.54 -2.93 47.57
C GLN A 510 49.87 -2.23 47.80
N ARG A 511 49.86 -0.97 48.27
CA ARG A 511 51.09 -0.24 48.59
C ARG A 511 51.84 -0.85 49.79
N LYS A 512 51.13 -1.15 50.89
CA LYS A 512 51.72 -1.83 52.05
C LYS A 512 52.32 -3.19 51.69
N LEU A 513 51.60 -3.99 50.90
CA LEU A 513 52.10 -5.29 50.43
C LEU A 513 53.31 -5.14 49.51
N ALA A 514 53.35 -4.11 48.67
CA ALA A 514 54.51 -3.82 47.82
C ALA A 514 55.75 -3.44 48.66
N ASP A 515 55.58 -2.64 49.71
CA ASP A 515 56.67 -2.26 50.62
C ASP A 515 57.17 -3.47 51.43
N GLU A 516 56.27 -4.33 51.91
CA GLU A 516 56.61 -5.57 52.62
C GLU A 516 57.38 -6.55 51.74
N ARG A 517 56.94 -6.74 50.47
CA ARG A 517 57.66 -7.58 49.50
C ARG A 517 59.08 -7.07 49.26
N LYS A 518 59.25 -5.77 49.06
CA LYS A 518 60.57 -5.15 48.86
C LYS A 518 61.46 -5.35 50.08
N MET A 519 60.93 -5.14 51.29
CA MET A 519 61.69 -5.31 52.52
C MET A 519 62.13 -6.77 52.71
N LYS A 520 61.29 -7.74 52.36
CA LYS A 520 61.65 -9.17 52.39
C LYS A 520 62.69 -9.56 51.34
N ALA A 521 62.57 -9.04 50.12
CA ALA A 521 63.57 -9.26 49.07
C ALA A 521 64.96 -8.74 49.50
N ILE A 522 65.02 -7.53 50.07
CA ILE A 522 66.26 -6.94 50.59
C ILE A 522 66.82 -7.79 51.74
N GLN A 523 65.97 -8.25 52.66
CA GLN A 523 66.38 -9.10 53.78
C GLN A 523 67.04 -10.40 53.27
N TRP A 524 66.43 -11.10 52.33
CA TRP A 524 66.98 -12.35 51.79
C TRP A 524 68.26 -12.14 50.97
N CYS A 525 68.33 -11.05 50.19
CA CYS A 525 69.54 -10.71 49.45
C CYS A 525 70.70 -10.44 50.41
N SER A 526 70.49 -9.65 51.46
CA SER A 526 71.51 -9.37 52.48
C SER A 526 71.99 -10.64 53.18
N GLN A 527 71.09 -11.57 53.51
CA GLN A 527 71.47 -12.86 54.11
C GLN A 527 72.36 -13.68 53.16
N CYS A 528 72.04 -13.69 51.86
CA CYS A 528 72.87 -14.36 50.86
C CYS A 528 74.22 -13.65 50.68
N GLU A 529 74.26 -12.32 50.71
CA GLU A 529 75.52 -11.55 50.68
C GLU A 529 76.41 -11.89 51.89
N ASP A 530 75.83 -12.05 53.08
CA ASP A 530 76.56 -12.46 54.27
C ASP A 530 77.14 -13.87 54.12
N TYR A 531 76.38 -14.79 53.53
CA TYR A 531 76.91 -16.11 53.19
C TYR A 531 78.06 -16.02 52.17
N LEU A 532 77.92 -15.25 51.08
CA LEU A 532 78.99 -15.09 50.08
C LEU A 532 80.29 -14.51 50.65
N ARG A 533 80.18 -13.70 51.72
CA ARG A 533 81.33 -13.10 52.42
C ARG A 533 81.95 -14.01 53.47
N ASP A 534 81.22 -15.03 53.92
CA ASP A 534 81.68 -15.99 54.92
C ASP A 534 82.78 -16.87 54.32
N PRO A 535 84.06 -16.72 54.73
CA PRO A 535 85.14 -17.52 54.18
C PRO A 535 85.01 -19.02 54.51
N SER A 536 84.20 -19.37 55.51
CA SER A 536 83.94 -20.76 55.89
C SER A 536 82.94 -21.47 54.98
N TRP A 537 82.18 -20.72 54.16
CA TRP A 537 81.28 -21.28 53.16
C TRP A 537 81.91 -21.24 51.78
N HIS A 538 82.48 -22.38 51.37
CA HIS A 538 83.12 -22.55 50.07
C HIS A 538 82.52 -23.77 49.35
N PRO A 539 81.33 -23.63 48.72
CA PRO A 539 80.60 -24.76 48.13
C PRO A 539 81.18 -25.14 46.77
N PHE A 540 82.47 -25.47 46.72
CA PHE A 540 83.16 -25.93 45.53
C PHE A 540 83.88 -27.26 45.78
N LYS A 541 83.90 -28.10 44.76
CA LYS A 541 84.64 -29.36 44.73
C LYS A 541 85.64 -29.37 43.58
N ILE A 542 86.77 -30.01 43.79
CA ILE A 542 87.79 -30.18 42.77
C ILE A 542 87.47 -31.45 41.97
N VAL A 543 87.39 -31.33 40.66
CA VAL A 543 87.27 -32.46 39.72
C VAL A 543 88.52 -32.49 38.85
N THR A 544 89.19 -33.64 38.82
CA THR A 544 90.37 -33.86 37.98
C THR A 544 89.96 -34.57 36.70
N ASP A 545 90.39 -34.04 35.56
CA ASP A 545 90.19 -34.69 34.26
C ASP A 545 91.16 -35.86 34.04
N LYS A 546 90.98 -36.61 32.94
CA LYS A 546 91.82 -37.77 32.60
C LYS A 546 93.27 -37.39 32.24
N GLU A 547 93.55 -36.10 32.01
CA GLU A 547 94.86 -35.56 31.65
C GLU A 547 95.62 -34.96 32.85
N GLY A 548 95.05 -35.03 34.06
CA GLY A 548 95.67 -34.56 35.30
C GLY A 548 95.43 -33.08 35.61
N ASN A 549 94.60 -32.37 34.81
CA ASN A 549 94.23 -31.00 35.13
C ASN A 549 93.05 -31.01 36.11
N SER A 550 93.23 -30.30 37.22
CA SER A 550 92.20 -30.17 38.25
C SER A 550 91.43 -28.86 38.07
N LYS A 551 90.10 -28.93 37.98
CA LYS A 551 89.21 -27.76 37.94
C LYS A 551 88.28 -27.75 39.12
N GLU A 552 88.16 -26.59 39.73
CA GLU A 552 87.23 -26.33 40.82
C GLU A 552 85.86 -25.99 40.24
N ILE A 553 84.82 -26.75 40.61
CA ILE A 553 83.44 -26.57 40.16
C ILE A 553 82.52 -26.42 41.37
N LEU A 554 81.40 -25.72 41.20
CA LEU A 554 80.42 -25.52 42.26
C LEU A 554 79.80 -26.88 42.66
N ASP A 555 79.70 -27.16 43.97
CA ASP A 555 79.07 -28.37 44.47
C ASP A 555 77.55 -28.19 44.58
N GLU A 556 76.82 -28.75 43.61
CA GLU A 556 75.36 -28.75 43.59
C GLU A 556 74.71 -29.47 44.78
N ASN A 557 75.49 -30.24 45.56
CA ASN A 557 75.00 -30.94 46.74
C ASN A 557 75.06 -30.16 48.04
N ASP A 558 75.66 -28.96 48.05
CA ASP A 558 75.79 -28.12 49.24
C ASP A 558 74.44 -27.84 49.93
N GLU A 559 74.39 -28.03 51.25
CA GLU A 559 73.14 -27.93 52.01
C GLU A 559 72.56 -26.51 52.02
N LYS A 560 73.41 -25.48 52.07
CA LYS A 560 72.93 -24.08 52.05
C LYS A 560 72.41 -23.70 50.67
N LEU A 561 73.09 -24.11 49.58
CA LEU A 561 72.57 -23.89 48.22
C LEU A 561 71.24 -24.62 47.98
N LYS A 562 71.09 -25.86 48.45
CA LYS A 562 69.82 -26.60 48.38
C LYS A 562 68.70 -25.91 49.17
N SER A 563 68.99 -25.50 50.41
CA SER A 563 68.04 -24.76 51.24
C SER A 563 67.57 -23.47 50.57
N LEU A 564 68.47 -22.71 49.96
CA LEU A 564 68.11 -21.49 49.22
C LEU A 564 67.19 -21.77 48.03
N ARG A 565 67.44 -22.88 47.30
CA ARG A 565 66.60 -23.31 46.19
C ARG A 565 65.20 -23.70 46.66
N ASP A 566 65.11 -24.52 47.71
CA ASP A 566 63.83 -25.01 48.25
C ASP A 566 63.01 -23.85 48.85
N GLU A 567 63.67 -22.92 49.53
CA GLU A 567 62.99 -21.81 50.18
C GLU A 567 62.64 -20.67 49.23
N LEU A 568 63.53 -20.24 48.34
CA LEU A 568 63.38 -19.00 47.58
C LEU A 568 63.24 -19.23 46.06
N GLY A 569 63.44 -20.46 45.59
CA GLY A 569 63.31 -20.88 44.20
C GLY A 569 64.62 -20.84 43.41
N ASP A 570 64.60 -21.45 42.23
CA ASP A 570 65.77 -21.63 41.36
C ASP A 570 66.43 -20.31 40.94
N GLU A 571 65.64 -19.25 40.73
CA GLU A 571 66.17 -17.94 40.31
C GLU A 571 67.10 -17.32 41.34
N VAL A 572 66.81 -17.49 42.63
CA VAL A 572 67.67 -16.99 43.72
C VAL A 572 68.91 -17.87 43.85
N HIS A 573 68.75 -19.19 43.76
CA HIS A 573 69.87 -20.13 43.72
C HIS A 573 70.86 -19.79 42.61
N ASP A 574 70.38 -19.57 41.38
CA ASP A 574 71.23 -19.31 40.22
C ASP A 574 71.96 -17.96 40.32
N ALA A 575 71.32 -16.95 40.90
CA ALA A 575 71.94 -15.66 41.19
C ALA A 575 73.11 -15.82 42.18
N VAL A 576 72.91 -16.59 43.26
CA VAL A 576 73.93 -16.88 44.27
C VAL A 576 75.07 -17.73 43.69
N ALA A 577 74.74 -18.75 42.91
CA ALA A 577 75.72 -19.60 42.22
C ALA A 577 76.59 -18.80 41.23
N THR A 578 75.99 -17.85 40.50
CA THR A 578 76.71 -16.97 39.58
C THR A 578 77.67 -16.06 40.33
N ALA A 579 77.21 -15.42 41.41
CA ALA A 579 78.06 -14.56 42.25
C ALA A 579 79.24 -15.34 42.86
N LEU A 580 79.03 -16.57 43.33
CA LEU A 580 80.09 -17.45 43.82
C LEU A 580 81.17 -17.72 42.76
N LYS A 581 80.75 -18.07 41.53
CA LYS A 581 81.69 -18.32 40.41
C LYS A 581 82.49 -17.06 40.06
N GLU A 582 81.84 -15.91 40.00
CA GLU A 582 82.50 -14.63 39.71
C GLU A 582 83.51 -14.25 40.80
N LEU A 583 83.19 -14.45 42.09
CA LEU A 583 84.13 -14.22 43.18
C LEU A 583 85.36 -15.14 43.06
N ASN A 584 85.17 -16.40 42.68
CA ASN A 584 86.28 -17.35 42.53
C ASN A 584 87.20 -17.03 41.33
N GLU A 585 86.66 -16.50 40.25
CA GLU A 585 87.44 -16.13 39.06
C GLU A 585 88.21 -14.81 39.26
N TYR A 586 87.55 -13.79 39.80
CA TYR A 586 88.10 -12.43 39.83
C TYR A 586 88.80 -12.08 41.14
N ASN A 587 88.43 -12.73 42.25
CA ASN A 587 89.02 -12.46 43.57
C ASN A 587 88.93 -13.67 44.51
N PRO A 588 89.56 -14.81 44.15
CA PRO A 588 89.42 -16.07 44.87
C PRO A 588 89.81 -15.95 46.36
N SER A 589 90.87 -15.21 46.65
CA SER A 589 91.37 -15.03 48.03
C SER A 589 90.62 -13.97 48.83
N GLY A 590 90.15 -12.91 48.18
CA GLY A 590 89.54 -11.76 48.88
C GLY A 590 88.06 -11.92 49.16
N ARG A 591 87.32 -12.75 48.38
CA ARG A 591 85.87 -13.00 48.54
C ARG A 591 85.01 -11.72 48.62
N TYR A 592 85.48 -10.62 48.05
CA TYR A 592 84.70 -9.39 47.88
C TYR A 592 84.59 -9.02 46.40
N PRO A 593 83.47 -8.39 45.99
CA PRO A 593 83.25 -8.08 44.59
C PRO A 593 84.22 -7.04 44.03
N VAL A 594 84.86 -7.35 42.90
CA VAL A 594 85.88 -6.51 42.24
C VAL A 594 85.27 -5.76 41.06
N PRO A 595 85.51 -4.44 40.93
CA PRO A 595 85.04 -3.66 39.79
C PRO A 595 85.85 -3.99 38.54
N GLU A 596 85.16 -4.33 37.45
CA GLU A 596 85.77 -4.58 36.15
C GLU A 596 85.09 -3.74 35.06
N LEU A 597 85.87 -3.30 34.07
CA LEU A 597 85.34 -2.60 32.92
C LEU A 597 84.59 -3.59 32.02
N TRP A 598 83.29 -3.36 31.84
CA TRP A 598 82.40 -4.33 31.20
C TRP A 598 81.67 -3.74 29.99
N ASN A 599 81.58 -4.53 28.92
CA ASN A 599 80.75 -4.25 27.77
C ASN A 599 79.41 -4.98 27.93
N PHE A 600 78.38 -4.25 28.34
CA PHE A 600 77.03 -4.79 28.57
C PHE A 600 76.30 -5.18 27.29
N ARG A 601 76.72 -4.64 26.14
CA ARG A 601 76.17 -5.05 24.84
C ARG A 601 76.70 -6.41 24.42
N GLU A 602 77.99 -6.66 24.64
CA GLU A 602 78.65 -7.90 24.20
C GLU A 602 78.75 -8.96 25.32
N GLY A 603 78.38 -8.62 26.55
CA GLY A 603 78.42 -9.55 27.67
C GLY A 603 79.84 -10.00 28.04
N ARG A 604 80.85 -9.14 27.85
CA ARG A 604 82.27 -9.47 28.10
C ARG A 604 83.07 -8.33 28.74
N LYS A 605 84.27 -8.66 29.24
CA LYS A 605 85.29 -7.69 29.66
C LYS A 605 85.60 -6.72 28.52
N ALA A 606 85.58 -5.42 28.81
CA ALA A 606 85.91 -4.38 27.85
C ALA A 606 87.42 -4.09 27.83
N SER A 607 87.92 -3.68 26.66
CA SER A 607 89.30 -3.24 26.44
C SER A 607 89.50 -1.78 26.88
N LEU A 608 90.76 -1.40 27.14
CA LEU A 608 91.11 -0.03 27.50
C LEU A 608 90.73 0.97 26.39
N LYS A 609 90.91 0.58 25.12
CA LYS A 609 90.51 1.37 23.96
C LYS A 609 89.00 1.64 23.92
N GLU A 610 88.18 0.62 24.16
CA GLU A 610 86.72 0.77 24.23
C GLU A 610 86.32 1.71 25.37
N GLY A 611 86.99 1.59 26.51
CA GLY A 611 86.84 2.46 27.67
C GLY A 611 87.16 3.92 27.41
N VAL A 612 88.34 4.21 26.83
CA VAL A 612 88.75 5.57 26.47
C VAL A 612 87.83 6.15 25.39
N ALA A 613 87.42 5.35 24.39
CA ALA A 613 86.46 5.78 23.38
C ALA A 613 85.07 6.08 23.98
N HIS A 614 84.68 5.39 25.05
CA HIS A 614 83.47 5.70 25.80
C HIS A 614 83.63 7.04 26.55
N LEU A 615 84.73 7.22 27.29
CA LEU A 615 85.07 8.47 27.99
C LEU A 615 85.03 9.68 27.05
N MET A 616 85.69 9.59 25.89
CA MET A 616 85.72 10.66 24.90
C MET A 616 84.34 11.00 24.35
N ARG A 617 83.47 10.00 24.17
CA ARG A 617 82.08 10.23 23.75
C ARG A 617 81.27 10.94 24.83
N GLN A 618 81.37 10.52 26.09
CA GLN A 618 80.69 11.18 27.21
C GLN A 618 81.15 12.63 27.37
N TRP A 619 82.46 12.88 27.25
CA TRP A 619 83.01 14.23 27.32
C TRP A 619 82.49 15.14 26.21
N LYS A 620 82.41 14.66 24.96
CA LYS A 620 81.81 15.41 23.83
C LYS A 620 80.33 15.73 24.07
N LEU A 621 79.55 14.76 24.57
CA LEU A 621 78.14 14.96 24.89
C LEU A 621 77.94 15.96 26.04
N SER A 622 78.81 15.96 27.05
CA SER A 622 78.76 16.94 28.15
C SER A 622 79.06 18.36 27.67
N LYS A 623 79.99 18.53 26.71
CA LYS A 623 80.26 19.85 26.12
C LYS A 623 79.08 20.42 25.34
N GLN A 624 78.34 19.59 24.61
CA GLN A 624 77.15 20.02 23.86
C GLN A 624 75.94 20.35 24.75
N LYS A 625 75.89 19.87 25.99
CA LYS A 625 74.82 20.19 26.94
C LYS A 625 75.08 21.46 27.77
N ASN A 626 76.33 21.88 27.86
CA ASN A 626 76.77 23.04 28.65
C ASN A 626 77.20 24.24 27.78
N ALA A 627 77.00 24.14 26.47
CA ALA A 627 77.06 25.22 25.48
C ALA A 627 75.63 25.48 25.00
#